data_AF-A0A024USY7-F1
#
_entry.id   AF-A0A024USY7-F1
#
_cell.length_a   1.000
_cell.length_b   1.000
_cell.length_c   1.000
_cell.angle_alpha   90.00
_cell.angle_beta   90.00
_cell.angle_gamma   90.00
#
_symmetry.space_group_name_H-M   'P 1'
#
loop_
_entity.id
_entity.type
_entity.pdbx_description
1 polymer ?
#
loop_
_entity_poly.entity_id
_entity_poly.type
_entity_poly.pdbx_seq_one_letter_code
_entity_poly.pdbx_strand_id
1 'polypeptide(L)'
;MAHGHHDHGEEASTIASRQALADARVPIAYRDQCGGILIPLNECRRETAFAPWKCQDLRHAYEKCQYDEWKKRCQILKESKKAAK
;
A
#
# COMPACT_ATOMS: atom_id res chain seq x y z
N MET A 1 -17.45 -0.13 -31.66
CA MET A 1 -16.03 -0.44 -31.37
C MET A 1 -15.85 -0.22 -29.88
N ALA A 2 -15.66 -1.32 -29.15
CA ALA A 2 -15.86 -1.39 -27.71
C ALA A 2 -14.78 -0.61 -26.95
N HIS A 3 -15.22 0.07 -25.89
CA HIS A 3 -14.38 0.79 -24.94
C HIS A 3 -13.32 -0.15 -24.35
N GLY A 4 -12.05 0.25 -24.47
CA GLY A 4 -10.93 -0.45 -23.88
C GLY A 4 -11.03 -0.40 -22.35
N HIS A 5 -11.26 -1.57 -21.75
CA HIS A 5 -10.92 -1.82 -20.35
C HIS A 5 -9.39 -1.80 -20.23
N HIS A 6 -8.83 -0.65 -19.85
CA HIS A 6 -7.56 -0.66 -19.12
C HIS A 6 -7.87 -1.12 -17.71
N ASP A 7 -7.76 -2.43 -17.51
CA ASP A 7 -7.80 -3.06 -16.20
C ASP A 7 -6.56 -2.64 -15.39
N HIS A 8 -6.76 -1.69 -14.48
CA HIS A 8 -5.93 -1.53 -13.29
C HIS A 8 -6.85 -1.74 -12.10
N GLY A 9 -7.40 -2.97 -11.99
CA GLY A 9 -8.58 -3.18 -11.16
C GLY A 9 -8.54 -4.33 -10.17
N GLU A 10 -7.61 -5.28 -10.29
CA GLU A 10 -7.57 -6.42 -9.36
C GLU A 10 -6.31 -6.34 -8.47
N GLU A 11 -6.25 -5.32 -7.61
CA GLU A 11 -5.39 -5.40 -6.43
C GLU A 11 -6.09 -6.30 -5.41
N ALA A 12 -5.58 -7.52 -5.24
CA ALA A 12 -5.90 -8.35 -4.07
C ALA A 12 -5.85 -7.45 -2.84
N SER A 13 -7.00 -7.27 -2.17
CA SER A 13 -7.19 -6.30 -1.09
C SER A 13 -5.99 -6.28 -0.13
N THR A 14 -5.10 -5.31 -0.33
CA THR A 14 -3.93 -5.03 0.52
C THR A 14 -4.34 -4.48 1.89
N ILE A 15 -5.64 -4.32 2.09
CA ILE A 15 -6.28 -3.85 3.31
C ILE A 15 -6.35 -5.01 4.30
N ALA A 16 -5.39 -5.05 5.22
CA ALA A 16 -5.48 -5.90 6.41
C ALA A 16 -6.54 -5.35 7.37
N SER A 17 -7.18 -6.25 8.13
CA SER A 17 -8.08 -5.83 9.20
C SER A 17 -7.31 -5.03 10.27
N ARG A 18 -8.00 -4.12 10.96
CA ARG A 18 -7.40 -3.35 12.06
C ARG A 18 -6.81 -4.26 13.14
N GLN A 19 -7.48 -5.39 13.40
CA GLN A 19 -7.02 -6.40 14.35
C GLN A 19 -5.72 -7.05 13.85
N ALA A 20 -5.66 -7.46 12.58
CA ALA A 20 -4.44 -8.07 12.01
C ALA A 20 -3.22 -7.13 12.08
N LEU A 21 -3.40 -5.83 11.83
CA LEU A 21 -2.33 -4.83 11.95
C LEU A 21 -1.89 -4.62 13.41
N ALA A 22 -2.81 -4.74 14.36
CA ALA A 22 -2.50 -4.67 15.78
C ALA A 22 -1.74 -5.93 16.26
N ASP A 23 -2.21 -7.11 15.86
CA ASP A 23 -1.60 -8.41 16.18
C ASP A 23 -0.17 -8.51 15.62
N ALA A 24 0.04 -8.02 14.39
CA ALA A 24 1.36 -7.91 13.76
C ALA A 24 2.23 -6.78 14.32
N ARG A 25 1.76 -6.04 15.33
CA ARG A 25 2.45 -4.93 16.00
C ARG A 25 2.95 -3.85 15.05
N VAL A 26 2.19 -3.57 13.99
CA VAL A 26 2.51 -2.48 13.06
C VAL A 26 2.37 -1.13 13.80
N PRO A 27 3.34 -0.20 13.74
CA PRO A 27 3.19 1.12 14.36
C PRO A 27 2.06 1.91 13.73
N ILE A 28 1.38 2.77 14.51
CA ILE A 28 0.17 3.50 14.08
C ILE A 28 0.38 4.27 12.76
N ALA A 29 1.57 4.88 12.58
CA ALA A 29 1.89 5.63 11.37
C ALA A 29 1.85 4.79 10.08
N TYR A 30 2.01 3.47 10.17
CA TYR A 30 2.03 2.53 9.04
C TYR A 30 0.76 1.66 8.95
N ARG A 31 -0.28 1.96 9.75
CA ARG A 31 -1.57 1.27 9.68
C ARG A 31 -2.48 1.93 8.64
N ASP A 32 -1.97 2.08 7.42
CA ASP A 32 -2.69 2.67 6.29
C ASP A 32 -3.26 1.58 5.36
N GLN A 33 -3.79 1.98 4.21
CA GLN A 33 -4.34 1.03 3.21
C GLN A 33 -3.30 0.04 2.68
N CYS A 34 -2.00 0.35 2.81
CA CYS A 34 -0.89 -0.50 2.38
C CYS A 34 -0.39 -1.45 3.47
N GLY A 35 -0.94 -1.37 4.69
CA GLY A 35 -0.48 -2.12 5.85
C GLY A 35 -0.51 -3.64 5.68
N GLY A 36 -1.40 -4.19 4.82
CA GLY A 36 -1.44 -5.62 4.56
C GLY A 36 -0.25 -6.15 3.78
N ILE A 37 0.46 -5.32 2.99
CA ILE A 37 1.74 -5.72 2.36
C ILE A 37 2.89 -5.63 3.37
N LEU A 38 2.80 -4.72 4.33
CA LEU A 38 3.86 -4.50 5.31
C LEU A 38 4.03 -5.69 6.28
N ILE A 39 2.95 -6.40 6.61
CA ILE A 39 3.01 -7.61 7.44
C ILE A 39 3.91 -8.69 6.80
N PRO A 40 3.63 -9.21 5.58
CA PRO A 40 4.47 -10.23 4.95
C PRO A 40 5.87 -9.69 4.60
N LEU A 41 6.02 -8.40 4.30
CA LEU A 41 7.35 -7.80 4.11
C LEU A 41 8.20 -7.87 5.39
N ASN A 42 7.60 -7.59 6.55
CA ASN A 42 8.30 -7.64 7.83
C ASN A 42 8.60 -9.09 8.26
N GLU A 43 7.75 -10.04 7.91
CA GLU A 43 8.02 -11.48 8.07
C GLU A 43 9.23 -11.90 7.24
N CYS A 44 9.22 -11.64 5.93
CA CYS A 44 10.36 -11.92 5.05
C CYS A 44 11.67 -11.29 5.55
N ARG A 45 11.61 -10.04 6.02
CA ARG A 45 12.79 -9.35 6.59
C ARG A 45 13.34 -10.06 7.83
N ARG A 46 12.48 -10.52 8.74
CA ARG A 46 12.94 -11.25 9.94
C ARG A 46 13.54 -12.60 9.57
N GLU A 47 12.91 -13.34 8.66
CA GLU A 47 13.39 -14.65 8.20
C GLU A 47 14.74 -14.57 7.48
N THR A 48 14.97 -13.50 6.74
CA THR A 48 16.19 -13.30 5.93
C THR A 48 17.24 -12.44 6.62
N ALA A 49 17.12 -12.22 7.93
CA ALA A 49 18.00 -11.36 8.72
C ALA A 49 18.21 -9.97 8.09
N PHE A 50 17.14 -9.40 7.51
CA PHE A 50 17.10 -8.08 6.86
C PHE A 50 18.05 -7.94 5.66
N ALA A 51 18.37 -9.04 4.97
CA ALA A 51 19.16 -9.00 3.74
C ALA A 51 18.47 -8.13 2.66
N PRO A 52 19.11 -7.05 2.15
CA PRO A 52 18.45 -6.06 1.30
C PRO A 52 18.04 -6.58 -0.09
N TRP A 53 18.61 -7.71 -0.54
CA TRP A 53 18.32 -8.32 -1.84
C TRP A 53 17.26 -9.42 -1.81
N LYS A 54 16.79 -9.87 -0.63
CA LYS A 54 15.89 -11.05 -0.54
C LYS A 54 14.40 -10.73 -0.68
N CYS A 55 13.94 -9.61 -0.13
CA CYS A 55 12.51 -9.26 -0.08
C CYS A 55 12.15 -8.14 -1.07
N GLN A 56 12.81 -8.09 -2.24
CA GLN A 56 12.70 -6.96 -3.16
C GLN A 56 11.30 -6.77 -3.73
N ASP A 57 10.62 -7.85 -4.12
CA ASP A 57 9.28 -7.77 -4.71
C ASP A 57 8.25 -7.23 -3.71
N LEU A 58 8.26 -7.76 -2.48
CA LEU A 58 7.40 -7.27 -1.39
C LEU A 58 7.71 -5.82 -1.02
N ARG A 59 8.99 -5.44 -1.03
CA ARG A 59 9.40 -4.04 -0.80
C ARG A 59 8.86 -3.13 -1.90
N HIS A 60 9.03 -3.52 -3.16
CA HIS A 60 8.58 -2.74 -4.30
C HIS A 60 7.05 -2.64 -4.35
N ALA A 61 6.33 -3.71 -4.04
CA ALA A 61 4.88 -3.70 -3.91
C ALA A 61 4.41 -2.72 -2.84
N TYR A 62 5.05 -2.70 -1.67
CA TYR A 62 4.74 -1.77 -0.59
C TYR A 62 5.02 -0.30 -0.98
N GLU A 63 6.15 -0.04 -1.63
CA GLU A 63 6.53 1.29 -2.13
C GLU A 63 5.56 1.79 -3.22
N LYS A 64 5.18 0.91 -4.16
CA LYS A 64 4.19 1.22 -5.20
C LYS A 64 2.83 1.56 -4.60
N CYS A 65 2.35 0.77 -3.63
CA CYS A 65 1.08 1.04 -2.96
C CYS A 65 1.09 2.43 -2.30
N GLN A 66 2.15 2.77 -1.56
CA GLN A 66 2.28 4.10 -0.94
C GLN A 66 2.27 5.24 -1.97
N TYR A 67 2.94 5.04 -3.10
CA TYR A 67 2.95 6.02 -4.17
C TYR A 67 1.56 6.21 -4.81
N ASP A 68 0.84 5.11 -5.02
CA ASP A 68 -0.52 5.14 -5.56
C ASP A 68 -1.49 5.84 -4.59
N GLU A 69 -1.39 5.57 -3.28
CA GLU A 69 -2.14 6.27 -2.24
C GLU A 69 -1.81 7.78 -2.18
N TRP A 70 -0.54 8.14 -2.29
CA TRP A 70 -0.12 9.53 -2.32
C TRP A 70 -0.70 10.28 -3.53
N LYS A 71 -0.71 9.65 -4.72
CA LYS A 71 -1.33 10.24 -5.93
C LYS A 71 -2.82 10.49 -5.71
N LYS A 72 -3.56 9.54 -5.13
CA LYS A 72 -4.98 9.71 -4.79
C LYS A 72 -5.19 10.90 -3.84
N ARG A 73 -4.38 11.00 -2.77
CA ARG A 73 -4.45 12.13 -1.82
C ARG A 73 -4.14 13.48 -2.49
N CYS A 74 -3.20 13.52 -3.43
CA CYS A 74 -2.91 14.71 -4.21
C CYS A 74 -4.09 15.13 -5.10
N GLN A 75 -4.82 14.17 -5.69
CA GLN A 75 -6.03 14.45 -6.47
C GLN A 75 -7.14 15.02 -5.59
N ILE A 76 -7.42 14.40 -4.44
CA ILE A 76 -8.40 14.90 -3.45
C ILE A 76 -8.06 16.34 -3.03
N LEU A 77 -6.78 16.64 -2.77
CA LEU A 77 -6.35 17.99 -2.41
C LEU A 77 -6.55 19.00 -3.55
N LYS A 78 -6.33 18.59 -4.81
CA LYS A 78 -6.57 19.45 -5.97
C LYS A 78 -8.07 19.74 -6.13
N GLU A 79 -8.91 18.75 -5.93
CA GLU A 79 -10.36 18.87 -6.01
C GLU A 79 -10.92 19.74 -4.89
N SER A 80 -10.46 19.54 -3.65
CA SER A 80 -10.88 20.37 -2.51
C SER A 80 -10.49 21.83 -2.69
N LYS A 81 -9.30 22.11 -3.22
CA LYS A 81 -8.86 23.49 -3.56
C LYS A 81 -9.69 24.12 -4.68
N LYS A 82 -10.14 23.33 -5.67
CA LYS A 82 -11.03 23.83 -6.74
C LYS A 82 -12.42 24.14 -6.20
N ALA A 83 -12.96 23.30 -5.33
CA ALA A 83 -14.29 23.50 -4.74
C ALA A 83 -14.34 24.68 -3.75
N ALA A 84 -13.21 25.03 -3.14
CA ALA A 84 -13.09 26.18 -2.24
C ALA A 84 -12.88 27.54 -2.95
N LYS A 85 -12.79 27.55 -4.30
CA LYS A 85 -12.64 28.75 -5.12
C LYS A 85 -13.97 29.07 -5.81
#